data_AF-A0A970XMJ6-F1
#
_entry.id   AF-A0A970XMJ6-F1
#
_cell.length_a   1.000
_cell.length_b   1.000
_cell.length_c   1.000
_cell.angle_alpha   90.00
_cell.angle_beta   90.00
_cell.angle_gamma   90.00
#
_symmetry.space_group_name_H-M   'P 1'
#
loop_
_entity.id
_entity.type
_entity.pdbx_description
1 polymer ?
#
loop_
_entity_poly.entity_id
_entity_poly.type
_entity_poly.pdbx_seq_one_letter_code
_entity_poly.pdbx_strand_id
1 'polypeptide(L)'
;MAIISSKGLKDSMVYNKANIDRRHFSKIRTGEIKVPKKQTVLALAIALELNITETSNLLEKAGYSLSRSLLSDVIIRYYIENENYDIYDINYALFEYDQPLLGSLSD
;
A
#
# COMPACT_ATOMS: atom_id res chain seq x y z
N MET A 1 -9.02 10.33 -2.11
CA MET A 1 -8.87 9.20 -3.06
C MET A 1 -9.12 9.62 -4.52
N ALA A 2 -8.62 10.78 -4.97
CA ALA A 2 -8.78 11.19 -6.37
C ALA A 2 -8.08 10.24 -7.36
N ILE A 3 -7.01 9.56 -6.92
CA ILE A 3 -6.22 8.63 -7.73
C ILE A 3 -6.99 7.36 -8.13
N ILE A 4 -7.97 6.94 -7.33
CA ILE A 4 -8.82 5.78 -7.65
C ILE A 4 -9.74 6.13 -8.82
N SER A 5 -10.40 7.29 -8.71
CA SER A 5 -11.28 7.83 -9.74
C SER A 5 -10.52 8.09 -11.04
N SER A 6 -9.29 8.61 -10.99
CA SER A 6 -8.49 8.86 -12.20
C SER A 6 -8.06 7.57 -12.91
N LYS A 7 -7.94 6.45 -12.20
CA LYS A 7 -7.63 5.13 -12.78
C LYS A 7 -8.88 4.35 -13.20
N GLY A 8 -10.09 4.88 -13.00
CA GLY A 8 -11.35 4.20 -13.36
C GLY A 8 -11.63 2.93 -12.56
N LEU A 9 -10.98 2.75 -11.41
CA LEU A 9 -11.10 1.55 -10.60
C LEU A 9 -12.32 1.63 -9.66
N LYS A 10 -12.99 0.49 -9.46
CA LYS A 10 -14.00 0.34 -8.41
C LYS A 10 -13.30 0.22 -7.06
N ASP A 11 -13.86 0.88 -6.04
CA ASP A 11 -13.39 0.78 -4.65
C ASP A 11 -13.17 -0.67 -4.21
N SER A 12 -14.04 -1.60 -4.64
CA SER A 12 -13.94 -3.02 -4.34
C SER A 12 -12.73 -3.73 -4.93
N MET A 13 -12.27 -3.31 -6.10
CA MET A 13 -11.04 -3.86 -6.66
C MET A 13 -9.84 -3.41 -5.84
N VAL A 14 -9.85 -2.15 -5.38
CA VAL A 14 -8.72 -1.57 -4.64
C VAL A 14 -8.58 -2.21 -3.26
N TYR A 15 -9.63 -2.26 -2.44
CA TYR A 15 -9.47 -2.85 -1.09
C TYR A 15 -9.20 -4.35 -1.13
N ASN A 16 -9.70 -5.09 -2.13
CA ASN A 16 -9.37 -6.50 -2.30
C ASN A 16 -7.90 -6.69 -2.69
N LYS A 17 -7.40 -5.95 -3.71
CA LYS A 17 -5.98 -5.99 -4.10
C LYS A 17 -5.04 -5.53 -2.99
N ALA A 18 -5.48 -4.59 -2.15
CA ALA A 18 -4.69 -4.09 -1.03
C ALA A 18 -4.71 -5.02 0.19
N ASN A 19 -5.47 -6.12 0.15
CA ASN A 19 -5.70 -6.99 1.30
C ASN A 19 -6.16 -6.21 2.55
N ILE A 20 -7.17 -5.35 2.38
CA ILE A 20 -7.73 -4.48 3.43
C ILE A 20 -9.24 -4.74 3.57
N ASP A 21 -9.72 -4.83 4.81
CA ASP A 21 -11.15 -4.90 5.10
C ASP A 21 -11.93 -3.69 4.53
N ARG A 22 -13.10 -3.96 3.94
CA ARG A 22 -13.95 -2.94 3.32
C ARG A 22 -14.31 -1.81 4.28
N ARG A 23 -14.57 -2.09 5.56
CA ARG A 23 -14.90 -1.05 6.55
C ARG A 23 -13.67 -0.19 6.81
N HIS A 24 -12.50 -0.80 7.00
CA HIS A 24 -11.25 -0.06 7.19
C HIS A 24 -10.95 0.85 5.99
N PHE A 25 -11.06 0.33 4.77
CA PHE A 25 -10.94 1.12 3.55
C PHE A 25 -11.95 2.27 3.48
N SER A 26 -13.21 2.01 3.84
CA SER A 26 -14.25 3.04 3.86
C SER A 26 -13.88 4.19 4.79
N LYS A 27 -13.34 3.91 5.99
CA LYS A 27 -12.90 4.93 6.95
C LYS A 27 -11.75 5.78 6.43
N ILE A 28 -10.80 5.17 5.71
CA ILE A 28 -9.72 5.89 5.03
C ILE A 28 -10.31 6.81 3.96
N ARG A 29 -11.24 6.30 3.15
CA ARG A 29 -11.84 7.03 2.03
C ARG A 29 -12.68 8.23 2.50
N THR A 30 -13.44 8.07 3.58
CA THR A 30 -14.27 9.14 4.15
C THR A 30 -13.48 10.14 5.00
N GLY A 31 -12.18 9.87 5.24
CA GLY A 31 -11.33 10.73 6.07
C GLY A 31 -11.55 10.58 7.58
N GLU A 32 -12.27 9.54 8.02
CA GLU A 32 -12.38 9.20 9.45
C GLU A 32 -11.00 8.80 10.03
N ILE A 33 -10.21 8.09 9.24
CA ILE A 33 -8.79 7.84 9.55
C ILE A 33 -7.96 8.96 8.94
N LYS A 34 -7.51 9.89 9.80
CA LYS A 34 -6.71 11.05 9.38
C LYS A 34 -5.32 10.66 8.84
N VAL A 35 -4.68 9.67 9.47
CA VAL A 35 -3.35 9.18 9.09
C VAL A 35 -3.35 7.65 9.17
N PRO A 36 -3.53 6.95 8.04
CA PRO A 36 -3.40 5.49 7.99
C PRO A 36 -1.98 5.06 8.33
N LYS A 37 -1.78 3.82 8.81
CA LYS A 37 -0.43 3.26 9.02
C LYS A 37 0.34 3.22 7.69
N LYS A 38 1.67 3.34 7.74
CA LYS A 38 2.53 3.27 6.55
C LYS A 38 2.28 2.01 5.72
N GLN A 39 2.11 0.85 6.37
CA GLN A 39 1.80 -0.43 5.72
C GLN A 39 0.49 -0.38 4.94
N THR A 40 -0.53 0.30 5.45
CA THR A 40 -1.81 0.50 4.78
C THR A 40 -1.67 1.41 3.56
N VAL A 41 -0.87 2.48 3.67
CA VAL A 41 -0.61 3.39 2.54
C VAL A 41 0.17 2.67 1.44
N LEU A 42 1.17 1.85 1.81
CA LEU A 42 1.94 1.02 0.87
C LEU A 42 1.06 -0.03 0.19
N ALA A 43 0.20 -0.73 0.94
CA ALA A 43 -0.74 -1.68 0.37
C ALA A 43 -1.69 -1.03 -0.67
N LEU A 44 -2.14 0.19 -0.39
CA LEU A 44 -2.92 0.97 -1.37
C LEU A 44 -2.08 1.37 -2.59
N ALA A 45 -0.80 1.70 -2.43
CA ALA A 45 0.09 1.99 -3.55
C ALA A 45 0.27 0.76 -4.46
N ILE A 46 0.48 -0.41 -3.85
CA ILE A 46 0.57 -1.70 -4.55
C ILE A 46 -0.73 -2.02 -5.28
N ALA A 47 -1.88 -1.91 -4.62
CA ALA A 47 -3.19 -2.20 -5.22
C ALA A 47 -3.56 -1.27 -6.39
N LEU A 48 -2.99 -0.05 -6.38
CA LEU A 48 -3.14 0.94 -7.44
C LEU A 48 -2.05 0.84 -8.49
N GLU A 49 -1.11 -0.10 -8.36
CA GLU A 49 0.02 -0.32 -9.28
C GLU A 49 0.75 0.99 -9.54
N LEU A 50 1.12 1.68 -8.45
CA LEU A 50 1.84 2.94 -8.51
C LEU A 50 3.33 2.69 -8.72
N ASN A 51 3.93 3.43 -9.64
CA ASN A 51 5.38 3.39 -9.80
C ASN A 51 6.09 4.01 -8.58
N ILE A 52 7.43 3.94 -8.54
CA ILE A 52 8.22 4.38 -7.40
C ILE A 52 8.04 5.88 -7.06
N THR A 53 7.86 6.73 -8.07
CA THR A 53 7.65 8.18 -7.90
C THR A 53 6.26 8.46 -7.36
N GLU A 54 5.22 7.84 -7.93
CA GLU A 54 3.84 7.95 -7.47
C GLU A 54 3.67 7.43 -6.03
N THR A 55 4.32 6.31 -5.71
CA THR A 55 4.34 5.73 -4.36
C THR A 55 4.99 6.67 -3.36
N SER A 56 6.14 7.27 -3.71
CA SER A 56 6.82 8.25 -2.86
C SER A 56 5.93 9.47 -2.59
N ASN A 57 5.30 10.01 -3.63
CA ASN A 57 4.35 11.13 -3.51
C ASN A 57 3.14 10.80 -2.63
N LEU A 58 2.64 9.57 -2.69
CA LEU A 58 1.53 9.12 -1.85
C LEU A 58 1.95 9.00 -0.38
N LEU A 59 3.13 8.44 -0.12
CA LEU A 59 3.70 8.33 1.23
C LEU A 59 3.94 9.70 1.86
N GLU A 60 4.52 10.63 1.12
CA GLU A 60 4.81 11.99 1.61
C GLU A 60 3.52 12.71 2.05
N LYS A 61 2.42 12.56 1.30
CA LYS A 61 1.10 13.11 1.67
C LYS A 61 0.55 12.51 2.96
N ALA A 62 0.98 11.30 3.32
CA ALA A 62 0.62 10.63 4.57
C ALA A 62 1.68 10.83 5.68
N GLY A 63 2.74 11.62 5.44
CA GLY A 63 3.81 11.87 6.41
C GLY A 63 4.87 10.76 6.50
N TYR A 64 5.00 9.93 5.46
CA TYR A 64 5.96 8.83 5.40
C TYR A 64 6.95 9.00 4.25
N SER A 65 8.01 8.20 4.27
CA SER A 65 8.98 8.05 3.19
C SER A 65 9.31 6.58 2.94
N LEU A 66 9.81 6.29 1.75
CA LEU A 66 10.36 4.97 1.39
C LEU A 66 11.89 5.00 1.54
N SER A 67 12.35 4.61 2.72
CA SER A 67 13.75 4.64 3.14
C SER A 67 14.58 3.57 2.43
N ARG A 68 15.81 3.90 2.03
CA ARG A 68 16.77 2.91 1.52
C ARG A 68 17.49 2.12 2.63
N SER A 69 17.29 2.50 3.89
CA SER A 69 17.95 1.88 5.04
C SER A 69 17.04 0.92 5.82
N LEU A 70 15.75 0.85 5.49
CA LEU A 70 14.80 -0.07 6.10
C LEU A 70 14.62 -1.27 5.18
N LEU A 71 14.87 -2.48 5.68
CA LEU A 71 14.77 -3.71 4.88
C LEU A 71 13.38 -3.88 4.27
N SER A 72 12.31 -3.61 5.04
CA SER A 72 10.93 -3.60 4.53
C SER A 72 10.75 -2.70 3.30
N ASP A 73 11.32 -1.50 3.33
CA ASP A 73 11.18 -0.52 2.25
C ASP A 73 12.01 -0.90 1.03
N VAL A 74 13.18 -1.53 1.23
CA VAL A 74 14.03 -2.08 0.16
C VAL A 74 13.32 -3.21 -0.56
N ILE A 75 12.70 -4.13 0.19
CA ILE A 75 11.91 -5.23 -0.37
C ILE A 75 10.76 -4.65 -1.22
N ILE A 76 9.95 -3.76 -0.65
CA ILE A 76 8.79 -3.20 -1.36
C ILE A 76 9.22 -2.41 -2.60
N ARG A 77 10.31 -1.64 -2.50
CA ARG A 77 10.89 -0.92 -3.65
C ARG A 77 11.27 -1.89 -4.77
N TYR A 78 11.94 -2.99 -4.45
CA TYR A 78 12.33 -4.00 -5.43
C TYR A 78 11.11 -4.52 -6.21
N TYR A 79 10.03 -4.87 -5.53
CA TYR A 79 8.81 -5.35 -6.19
C TYR A 79 8.16 -4.29 -7.10
N ILE A 80 8.06 -3.03 -6.63
CA ILE A 80 7.53 -1.92 -7.44
C ILE A 80 8.39 -1.66 -8.68
N GLU A 81 9.72 -1.63 -8.53
CA GLU A 81 10.66 -1.36 -9.62
C GLU A 81 10.70 -2.50 -10.66
N ASN A 82 10.30 -3.72 -10.28
CA ASN A 82 10.13 -4.87 -11.19
C ASN A 82 8.68 -5.05 -11.68
N GLU A 83 7.80 -4.09 -11.41
CA GLU A 83 6.39 -4.13 -11.79
C GLU A 83 5.62 -5.36 -11.27
N ASN A 84 6.08 -5.99 -10.19
CA ASN A 84 5.35 -7.03 -9.48
C ASN A 84 4.56 -6.41 -8.32
N TYR A 85 3.25 -6.26 -8.52
CA TYR A 85 2.32 -5.70 -7.55
C TYR A 85 1.44 -6.75 -6.86
N ASP A 86 1.82 -8.04 -6.91
CA ASP A 86 1.12 -9.07 -6.17
C ASP A 86 1.42 -8.92 -4.66
N ILE A 87 0.39 -8.55 -3.90
CA ILE A 87 0.53 -8.32 -2.46
C ILE A 87 0.89 -9.60 -1.70
N TYR A 88 0.55 -10.78 -2.21
CA TYR A 88 0.89 -12.06 -1.58
C TYR A 88 2.36 -12.39 -1.78
N ASP A 89 2.92 -12.16 -2.97
CA ASP A 89 4.36 -12.32 -3.21
C ASP A 89 5.18 -11.35 -2.36
N ILE A 90 4.74 -10.09 -2.27
CA ILE A 90 5.40 -9.07 -1.45
C ILE A 90 5.34 -9.46 0.03
N ASN A 91 4.17 -9.88 0.52
CA ASN A 91 4.01 -10.30 1.91
C ASN A 91 4.78 -11.58 2.23
N TYR A 92 4.90 -12.51 1.28
CA TYR A 92 5.75 -13.67 1.43
C TYR A 92 7.20 -13.27 1.65
N ALA A 93 7.74 -12.38 0.80
CA ALA A 93 9.10 -11.87 1.00
C ALA A 93 9.26 -11.12 2.33
N LEU A 94 8.31 -10.24 2.68
CA LEU A 94 8.36 -9.54 3.97
C LEU A 94 8.35 -10.51 5.15
N PHE A 95 7.56 -11.58 5.08
CA PHE A 95 7.51 -12.62 6.10
C PHE A 95 8.85 -13.37 6.24
N GLU A 96 9.46 -13.77 5.12
CA GLU A 96 10.76 -14.49 5.11
C GLU A 96 11.89 -13.68 5.76
N TYR A 97 11.76 -12.34 5.82
CA TYR A 97 12.73 -11.45 6.46
C TYR A 97 12.23 -10.86 7.79
N ASP A 98 11.19 -11.43 8.40
CA ASP A 98 10.58 -10.97 9.67
C ASP A 98 10.18 -9.49 9.65
N GLN A 99 9.76 -8.99 8.48
CA GLN A 99 9.33 -7.60 8.29
C GLN A 99 7.81 -7.46 8.43
N PRO A 100 7.31 -6.26 8.82
CA PRO A 100 5.87 -6.01 8.90
C PRO A 100 5.17 -6.19 7.54
N LEU A 101 4.08 -6.97 7.53
CA LEU A 101 3.28 -7.22 6.33
C LEU A 101 2.48 -5.99 5.88
N LEU A 102 2.13 -5.98 4.60
CA LEU A 102 1.24 -5.03 3.97
C LEU A 102 -0.23 -5.44 4.08
N GLY A 103 -1.07 -4.41 4.12
CA GLY A 103 -2.52 -4.55 4.27
C GLY A 103 -2.93 -4.63 5.74
N SER A 104 -4.18 -4.99 5.95
CA SER A 104 -4.71 -5.26 7.29
C SER A 104 -5.83 -6.27 7.15
N LEU A 105 -5.53 -7.54 7.44
CA LEU A 105 -6.56 -8.42 7.97
C LEU A 105 -6.83 -7.86 9.37
N SER A 106 -7.97 -7.19 9.50
CA SER A 106 -8.44 -6.54 10.73
C SER A 106 -8.07 -7.33 11.99
N ASP A 107 -7.49 -6.63 12.98
CA ASP A 107 -7.57 -7.04 14.40
C ASP A 107 -9.05 -7.30 14.78
#